data_AF-W7YGK1-F1
#
_entry.id   AF-W7YGK1-F1
#
_cell.length_a   1.000
_cell.length_b   1.000
_cell.length_c   1.000
_cell.angle_alpha   90.00
_cell.angle_beta   90.00
_cell.angle_gamma   90.00
#
_symmetry.space_group_name_H-M   'P 1'
#
loop_
_entity.id
_entity.type
_entity.pdbx_description
1 polymer ?
#
loop_
_entity_poly.entity_id
_entity_poly.type
_entity_poly.pdbx_seq_one_letter_code
_entity_poly.pdbx_strand_id
1 'polypeptide(L)' 'MAKKGQTFCSYSWDIKKKAVEMRLQGMTKKEVAVALEIADIGRLKVWMRKYREQGDIGLMDQRGRSKENLSS' A
#
# COMPACT_ATOMS: atom_id res chain seq x y z
N MET A 1 -27.61 -1.29 4.65
CA MET A 1 -26.99 -2.32 5.51
C MET A 1 -25.50 -2.41 5.16
N ALA A 2 -24.61 -1.84 5.98
CA ALA A 2 -23.17 -2.01 5.81
C ALA A 2 -22.78 -3.38 6.37
N LYS A 3 -22.27 -4.28 5.52
CA LYS A 3 -21.73 -5.56 5.97
C LYS A 3 -20.46 -5.31 6.77
N LYS A 4 -20.60 -5.23 8.10
CA LYS A 4 -19.51 -5.25 9.08
C LYS A 4 -18.84 -6.62 8.97
N GLY A 5 -17.72 -6.66 8.25
CA GLY A 5 -17.04 -7.92 7.91
C GLY A 5 -15.96 -7.78 6.83
N GLN A 6 -15.86 -6.65 6.14
CA GLN A 6 -14.62 -6.33 5.43
C GLN A 6 -13.62 -5.82 6.47
N THR A 7 -12.90 -6.74 7.12
CA THR A 7 -11.61 -6.38 7.70
C THR A 7 -10.75 -5.92 6.53
N PHE A 8 -10.79 -4.62 6.23
CA PHE A 8 -9.66 -4.03 5.56
C PHE A 8 -8.51 -4.32 6.50
N CYS A 9 -7.71 -5.35 6.18
CA CYS A 9 -6.35 -5.47 6.65
C CYS A 9 -5.63 -4.24 6.07
N SER A 10 -5.94 -3.09 6.67
CA SER A 10 -5.29 -1.83 6.45
C SER A 10 -3.94 -2.03 7.08
N TYR A 11 -3.01 -2.54 6.29
CA TYR A 11 -1.61 -2.51 6.66
C TYR A 11 -1.31 -1.07 7.06
N SER A 12 -0.87 -0.91 8.32
CA SER A 12 -0.48 0.39 8.85
C SER A 12 0.55 1.02 7.92
N TRP A 13 0.58 2.35 7.88
CA TRP A 13 1.57 3.07 7.08
C TRP A 13 3.00 2.61 7.38
N ASP A 14 3.28 2.26 8.63
CA ASP A 14 4.54 1.67 9.07
C ASP A 14 4.92 0.41 8.27
N ILE A 15 4.02 -0.58 8.18
CA ILE A 15 4.24 -1.81 7.40
C ILE A 15 4.49 -1.49 5.92
N LYS A 16 3.72 -0.56 5.35
CA LYS A 16 3.91 -0.14 3.94
C LYS A 16 5.27 0.50 3.73
N LYS A 17 5.70 1.37 4.65
CA LYS A 17 6.99 2.06 4.60
C LYS A 17 8.13 1.06 4.77
N LYS A 18 8.04 0.17 5.76
CA LYS A 18 8.99 -0.92 5.98
C LYS A 18 9.14 -1.78 4.73
N ALA A 19 8.04 -2.12 4.06
CA ALA A 19 8.05 -2.92 2.84
C ALA A 19 8.80 -2.23 1.68
N VAL A 20 8.62 -0.92 1.54
CA VAL A 20 9.34 -0.12 0.53
C VAL A 20 10.82 0.01 0.89
N GLU A 21 11.15 0.26 2.15
CA GLU A 21 12.53 0.38 2.63
C GLU A 21 13.31 -0.92 2.39
N MET A 22 12.73 -2.08 2.72
CA MET A 22 13.31 -3.39 2.41
C MET A 22 13.52 -3.58 0.90
N ARG A 23 12.60 -3.08 0.07
CA ARG A 23 12.75 -3.09 -1.40
C ARG A 23 13.88 -2.18 -1.89
N LEU A 24 14.13 -1.06 -1.22
CA LEU A 24 15.26 -0.16 -1.52
C LEU A 24 16.60 -0.77 -1.07
N GLN A 25 16.59 -1.57 -0.01
CA GLN A 25 17.74 -2.36 0.45
C GLN A 25 18.09 -3.52 -0.50
N GLY A 26 17.27 -3.79 -1.52
CA GLY A 26 17.52 -4.82 -2.52
C GLY A 26 16.78 -6.14 -2.27
N MET A 27 15.93 -6.23 -1.24
CA MET A 27 15.16 -7.46 -0.98
C MET A 27 14.15 -7.75 -2.09
N THR A 28 13.90 -9.04 -2.33
CA THR A 28 12.89 -9.46 -3.28
C THR A 28 11.48 -9.30 -2.72
N LYS A 29 10.49 -9.19 -3.61
CA LYS A 29 9.07 -9.01 -3.20
C LYS A 29 8.55 -10.17 -2.34
N LYS A 30 9.09 -11.38 -2.57
CA LYS A 30 8.74 -12.58 -1.80
C LYS A 30 9.29 -12.48 -0.38
N GLU A 31 10.55 -12.12 -0.23
CA GLU A 31 11.18 -11.97 1.09
C GLU A 31 10.46 -10.90 1.92
N VAL A 32 10.17 -9.74 1.31
CA VAL A 32 9.42 -8.67 2.00
C VAL A 32 8.02 -9.12 2.39
N ALA A 33 7.35 -9.89 1.54
CA ALA A 33 6.01 -10.38 1.84
C ALA A 33 6.03 -11.41 2.98
N VAL A 34 7.03 -12.28 3.04
CA VAL A 34 7.20 -13.23 4.15
C VAL A 34 7.58 -12.49 5.44
N ALA A 35 8.52 -11.55 5.37
CA ALA A 35 9.02 -10.80 6.53
C ALA A 35 7.95 -9.90 7.18
N LEU A 36 6.98 -9.42 6.40
CA LEU A 36 5.91 -8.54 6.86
C LEU A 36 4.53 -9.22 6.87
N GLU A 37 4.50 -10.54 6.71
CA GLU A 37 3.28 -11.36 6.65
C GLU A 37 2.21 -10.78 5.70
N ILE A 38 2.69 -10.28 4.55
CA ILE A 38 1.85 -9.73 3.50
C ILE A 38 1.30 -10.89 2.68
N ALA A 39 0.01 -11.16 2.84
CA ALA A 39 -0.68 -12.22 2.09
C ALA A 39 -0.69 -11.96 0.57
N ASP A 40 -0.70 -10.69 0.14
CA ASP A 40 -0.78 -10.32 -1.28
C ASP A 40 0.46 -9.53 -1.76
N ILE A 41 1.31 -10.21 -2.54
CA ILE A 41 2.51 -9.61 -3.16
C ILE A 41 2.13 -8.55 -4.21
N GLY A 42 0.91 -8.59 -4.75
CA GLY A 42 0.38 -7.57 -5.66
C GLY A 42 0.37 -6.17 -5.04
N ARG A 43 0.01 -6.07 -3.75
CA ARG A 43 0.00 -4.83 -2.96
C ARG A 43 1.37 -4.15 -2.93
N LEU A 44 2.45 -4.92 -2.83
CA LEU A 44 3.83 -4.42 -2.88
C LEU A 44 4.13 -3.67 -4.18
N LYS A 45 3.60 -4.14 -5.32
CA LYS A 45 3.76 -3.45 -6.61
C LYS A 45 3.05 -2.09 -6.59
N VAL A 46 1.84 -2.04 -6.03
CA VAL A 46 1.06 -0.79 -5.91
C VAL A 46 1.75 0.21 -4.98
N TRP A 47 2.28 -0.25 -3.85
CA TRP A 47 3.03 0.59 -2.91
C TRP A 47 4.30 1.15 -3.53
N MET A 48 5.09 0.32 -4.23
CA MET A 48 6.28 0.77 -4.95
C MET A 48 5.94 1.81 -6.02
N ARG A 49 4.83 1.64 -6.74
CA ARG A 49 4.36 2.61 -7.74
C ARG A 49 4.00 3.93 -7.08
N LYS A 50 3.16 3.90 -6.04
CA LYS A 50 2.75 5.09 -5.29
C LYS A 50 3.93 5.81 -4.64
N TYR A 51 4.90 5.06 -4.12
CA TYR A 51 6.13 5.61 -3.57
C TYR A 51 7.00 6.31 -4.62
N ARG A 52 7.06 5.79 -5.85
CA ARG A 52 7.77 6.48 -6.95
C ARG A 52 7.06 7.74 -7.42
N GLU A 53 5.73 7.76 -7.37
CA GLU A 53 4.92 8.90 -7.83
C GLU A 53 4.83 10.03 -6.78
N GLN A 54 4.68 9.68 -5.50
CA GLN A 54 4.35 10.63 -4.42
C GLN A 54 5.21 10.44 -3.16
N GLY A 55 6.22 9.57 -3.18
CA GLY A 55 7.01 9.23 -1.99
C GLY A 55 6.20 8.53 -0.90
N ASP A 56 6.60 8.73 0.34
CA ASP A 56 5.94 8.24 1.55
C ASP A 56 4.48 8.70 1.69
N ILE A 57 4.13 9.87 1.16
CA ILE A 57 2.75 10.39 1.11
C ILE A 57 1.85 9.47 0.28
N GLY A 58 2.38 8.89 -0.79
CA GLY A 58 1.64 7.96 -1.65
C GLY A 58 1.22 6.66 -0.94
N LEU A 59 1.92 6.28 0.13
CA LEU A 59 1.63 5.08 0.93
C LEU A 59 0.54 5.32 1.97
N MET A 60 0.29 6.59 2.33
CA MET A 60 -0.83 6.97 3.19
C MET A 60 -2.15 6.61 2.49
N ASP A 61 -3.08 6.00 3.24
CA ASP A 61 -4.36 5.56 2.71
C ASP A 61 -5.21 6.80 2.36
N GLN A 62 -5.13 7.25 1.11
CA GLN A 62 -6.01 8.31 0.59
C GLN A 62 -7.37 7.72 0.20
N ARG A 63 -8.06 7.03 1.12
CA ARG A 63 -9.49 6.80 0.95
C ARG A 63 -10.22 8.11 1.24
N GLY A 64 -10.29 8.94 0.21
CA GLY A 64 -10.95 10.25 0.28
C GLY A 64 -10.82 11.12 -0.97
N ARG A 65 -10.10 10.70 -2.02
CA ARG A 65 -10.17 11.37 -3.33
C ARG A 65 -10.67 10.40 -4.39
N SER A 66 -11.90 9.94 -4.19
CA SER A 66 -12.74 9.62 -5.33
C SER A 66 -12.69 10.82 -6.26
N LYS A 67 -12.25 10.58 -7.48
CA LYS A 67 -12.38 11.45 -8.63
C LYS A 67 -13.85 11.91 -8.67
N GLU A 68 -14.15 13.08 -8.13
CA GLU A 68 -15.33 13.80 -8.57
C GLU A 68 -14.93 14.34 -9.95
N ASN A 69 -15.34 13.61 -10.98
CA ASN A 69 -15.39 14.15 -12.33
C ASN A 69 -16.39 15.30 -12.28
N LEU A 70 -15.92 16.53 -12.14
CA LEU A 70 -16.67 17.69 -12.63
C LEU A 70 -15.75 18.48 -13.56
N SER A 71 -15.68 17.97 -14.78
CA SER A 71 -15.41 18.78 -15.96
C SER A 71 -16.67 19.61 -16.22
N SER A 72 -16.43 20.89 -16.53
CA SER A 72 -17.32 21.83 -17.24
C SER A 72 -18.38 22.56 -16.41
#